data_AF-A0A3M1HZ85-F1
#
_entry.id   AF-A0A3M1HZ85-F1
#
_cell.length_a   1.000
_cell.length_b   1.000
_cell.length_c   1.000
_cell.angle_alpha   90.00
_cell.angle_beta   90.00
_cell.angle_gamma   90.00
#
_symmetry.space_group_name_H-M   'P 1'
#
loop_
_entity.id
_entity.type
_entity.pdbx_description
1 polymer ?
#
loop_
_entity_poly.entity_id
_entity_poly.type
_entity_poly.pdbx_seq_one_letter_code
_entity_poly.pdbx_strand_id
1 'polypeptide(L)'
;MLKKQKKITFLFIFLISPSFLFSSHTLQKPFWQAIMQLGYDGSQKKVNPKKAYQNIEEILAFAKDILYRYSLAPETSQFVREIRGRLGSLDIGNLYDLMPYKKEPSLWKGMGIQGNREKTGFQIQLIPPKLDQWILDGEDFFSSPRKEWFPLKQMGEFSLRAFIRPHKVDTFRFQTQAQSHFGGISPSAFLMAFQTFLTNIWEAGTLSVKKENIPEQFRQRHASLSLRGLHILYHFSKSLPHIYQKITQFIIIHKILDPQFSSSKILKIHLVLQPRISSFSKFPHLQKIFENLKGIFQYKMRIYDNQGHLVLLTSGNTFDYRFHIHCLLGKGKLWRVRIPWEPLKNGGIPLFSPTPMDFKSLTDSKIYLQGIQVLIRNFQLALNYRVLPKGVEARIGMTTPPKVFKLKGALFGFVPLWLIDFLIPSNLEKIIHDFLTTMAKGNDGKGFQARMGIYQFSKDKYRFQALGQGEILANGMIRFAFSFQNYSGLANPALLLEVRKFGRLFWHAFLADYIQFRYGD
;
A
#
# COMPACT_ATOMS: atom_id res chain seq x y z
N MET A 1 -31.72 -58.50 36.06
CA MET A 1 -30.53 -59.25 35.64
C MET A 1 -30.86 -59.90 34.30
N LEU A 2 -30.02 -59.74 33.26
CA LEU A 2 -30.09 -60.36 31.90
C LEU A 2 -31.21 -59.81 30.97
N LYS A 3 -31.09 -59.69 29.64
CA LYS A 3 -30.02 -59.57 28.63
C LYS A 3 -30.76 -59.39 27.28
N LYS A 4 -30.20 -58.58 26.37
CA LYS A 4 -30.26 -58.72 24.88
C LYS A 4 -31.55 -58.43 24.06
N GLN A 5 -31.37 -57.48 23.15
CA GLN A 5 -31.50 -57.53 21.67
C GLN A 5 -32.85 -57.32 20.95
N LYS A 6 -32.82 -56.25 20.10
CA LYS A 6 -33.29 -56.14 18.68
C LYS A 6 -34.82 -56.27 18.46
N LYS A 7 -35.52 -55.48 17.64
CA LYS A 7 -35.21 -54.54 16.55
C LYS A 7 -36.57 -53.97 16.04
N ILE A 8 -36.57 -52.71 15.52
CA ILE A 8 -37.33 -52.25 14.30
C ILE A 8 -38.86 -52.00 14.49
N THR A 9 -39.50 -50.85 14.20
CA THR A 9 -39.16 -49.66 13.40
C THR A 9 -40.14 -48.47 13.58
N PHE A 10 -39.68 -47.29 13.14
CA PHE A 10 -40.40 -46.16 12.50
C PHE A 10 -41.37 -45.30 13.32
N LEU A 11 -40.85 -44.22 13.92
CA LEU A 11 -40.94 -42.83 13.41
C LEU A 11 -40.40 -41.89 14.51
N PHE A 12 -39.28 -41.21 14.26
CA PHE A 12 -39.04 -39.79 14.57
C PHE A 12 -37.57 -39.46 14.24
N ILE A 13 -37.33 -39.44 12.93
CA ILE A 13 -36.23 -38.72 12.31
C ILE A 13 -36.59 -37.23 12.43
N PHE A 14 -36.23 -36.55 13.52
CA PHE A 14 -36.27 -35.06 13.55
C PHE A 14 -35.42 -34.39 14.66
N LEU A 15 -34.55 -35.13 15.35
CA LEU A 15 -33.71 -34.58 16.43
C LEU A 15 -32.22 -34.87 16.23
N ILE A 16 -31.71 -34.49 15.06
CA ILE A 16 -30.29 -34.20 14.87
C ILE A 16 -30.19 -32.73 14.48
N SER A 17 -29.77 -31.93 15.45
CA SER A 17 -29.28 -30.55 15.39
C SER A 17 -29.37 -29.81 14.03
N PRO A 18 -30.09 -28.68 13.94
CA PRO A 18 -29.93 -27.72 12.84
C PRO A 18 -28.53 -27.07 12.79
N SER A 19 -27.66 -27.36 13.77
CA SER A 19 -26.32 -26.78 13.90
C SER A 19 -25.31 -27.22 12.84
N PHE A 20 -25.62 -28.23 12.02
CA PHE A 20 -24.73 -28.71 10.96
C PHE A 20 -25.19 -28.35 9.54
N LEU A 21 -26.42 -27.88 9.35
CA LEU A 21 -26.96 -27.55 8.01
C LEU A 21 -26.77 -26.10 7.57
N PHE A 22 -26.18 -25.24 8.41
CA PHE A 22 -25.73 -23.89 8.02
C PHE A 22 -24.22 -23.79 7.72
N SER A 23 -23.50 -24.93 7.63
CA SER A 23 -22.02 -24.93 7.60
C SER A 23 -21.35 -25.28 6.25
N SER A 24 -22.11 -25.57 5.18
CA SER A 24 -21.51 -25.99 3.90
C SER A 24 -21.50 -24.92 2.79
N HIS A 25 -22.33 -23.87 2.87
CA HIS A 25 -22.37 -22.84 1.82
C HIS A 25 -21.29 -21.75 1.96
N THR A 26 -20.84 -21.44 3.18
CA THR A 26 -19.77 -20.46 3.42
C THR A 26 -18.38 -20.94 2.96
N LEU A 27 -18.22 -22.24 2.66
CA LEU A 27 -17.03 -22.79 2.00
C LEU A 27 -16.94 -22.47 0.50
N GLN A 28 -18.01 -21.97 -0.14
CA GLN A 28 -18.02 -21.73 -1.59
C GLN A 28 -17.38 -20.40 -2.03
N LYS A 29 -17.15 -19.45 -1.10
CA LYS A 29 -16.60 -18.11 -1.40
C LYS A 29 -15.41 -17.77 -0.49
N PRO A 30 -14.24 -18.44 -0.65
CA PRO A 30 -13.11 -18.32 0.27
C PRO A 30 -12.66 -16.87 0.47
N PHE A 31 -12.64 -16.05 -0.58
CA PHE A 31 -12.16 -14.65 -0.46
C PHE A 31 -13.09 -13.75 0.37
N TRP A 32 -14.39 -14.07 0.47
CA TRP A 32 -15.27 -13.38 1.42
C TRP A 32 -14.94 -13.74 2.86
N GLN A 33 -14.49 -14.96 3.15
CA GLN A 33 -14.04 -15.31 4.51
C GLN A 33 -12.88 -14.43 4.96
N ALA A 34 -11.97 -14.06 4.05
CA ALA A 34 -10.89 -13.12 4.33
C ALA A 34 -11.43 -11.70 4.64
N ILE A 35 -12.39 -11.21 3.85
CA ILE A 35 -13.01 -9.90 4.08
C ILE A 35 -13.79 -9.88 5.40
N MET A 36 -14.46 -10.98 5.75
CA MET A 36 -15.21 -11.08 7.01
C MET A 36 -14.31 -11.05 8.25
N GLN A 37 -13.00 -11.30 8.13
CA GLN A 37 -12.05 -11.10 9.23
C GLN A 37 -11.95 -9.63 9.66
N LEU A 38 -12.48 -8.66 8.89
CA LEU A 38 -12.63 -7.29 9.36
C LEU A 38 -13.47 -7.17 10.65
N GLY A 39 -14.30 -8.18 10.97
CA GLY A 39 -15.01 -8.30 12.25
C GLY A 39 -14.29 -9.12 13.32
N TYR A 40 -13.01 -9.48 13.13
CA TYR A 40 -12.26 -10.29 14.09
C TYR A 40 -12.03 -9.55 15.42
N ASP A 41 -12.42 -10.21 16.50
CA ASP A 41 -12.17 -9.79 17.87
C ASP A 41 -10.96 -10.55 18.44
N GLY A 42 -9.85 -9.81 18.66
CA GLY A 42 -8.62 -10.38 19.20
C GLY A 42 -8.75 -10.92 20.62
N SER A 43 -9.70 -10.42 21.41
CA SER A 43 -9.94 -10.89 22.79
C SER A 43 -10.67 -12.24 22.79
N GLN A 44 -11.66 -12.40 21.90
CA GLN A 44 -12.46 -13.63 21.79
C GLN A 44 -11.85 -14.64 20.81
N LYS A 45 -10.86 -14.22 20.01
CA LYS A 45 -10.25 -14.99 18.91
C LYS A 45 -11.28 -15.53 17.92
N LYS A 46 -12.33 -14.75 17.64
CA LYS A 46 -13.44 -15.12 16.76
C LYS A 46 -13.87 -13.95 15.88
N VAL A 47 -14.45 -14.26 14.74
CA VAL A 47 -15.09 -13.28 13.86
C VAL A 47 -16.49 -12.99 14.38
N ASN A 48 -16.82 -11.71 14.55
CA ASN A 48 -18.19 -11.25 14.74
C ASN A 48 -18.76 -10.79 13.38
N PRO A 49 -19.68 -11.55 12.76
CA PRO A 49 -20.21 -11.19 11.44
C PRO A 49 -20.92 -9.84 11.39
N LYS A 50 -21.66 -9.48 12.45
CA LYS A 50 -22.34 -8.18 12.54
C LYS A 50 -21.32 -7.04 12.50
N LYS A 51 -20.22 -7.15 13.26
CA LYS A 51 -19.12 -6.18 13.27
C LYS A 51 -18.41 -6.14 11.90
N ALA A 52 -18.24 -7.28 11.24
CA ALA A 52 -17.66 -7.33 9.90
C ALA A 52 -18.50 -6.55 8.89
N TYR A 53 -19.81 -6.78 8.85
CA TYR A 53 -20.73 -6.04 7.98
C TYR A 53 -20.70 -4.53 8.26
N GLN A 54 -20.77 -4.13 9.52
CA GLN A 54 -20.66 -2.72 9.91
C GLN A 54 -19.36 -2.09 9.40
N ASN A 55 -18.23 -2.76 9.60
CA ASN A 55 -16.93 -2.26 9.12
C ASN A 55 -16.88 -2.17 7.58
N ILE A 56 -17.46 -3.13 6.85
CA ILE A 56 -17.53 -3.10 5.37
C ILE A 56 -18.40 -1.93 4.90
N GLU A 57 -19.54 -1.70 5.54
CA GLU A 57 -20.44 -0.58 5.24
C GLU A 57 -19.81 0.78 5.53
N GLU A 58 -19.07 0.90 6.64
CA GLU A 58 -18.30 2.12 6.95
C GLU A 58 -17.24 2.41 5.88
N ILE A 59 -16.50 1.39 5.43
CA ILE A 59 -15.53 1.51 4.30
C ILE A 59 -16.25 1.97 3.03
N LEU A 60 -17.37 1.32 2.69
CA LEU A 60 -18.15 1.63 1.48
C LEU A 60 -18.70 3.06 1.51
N ALA A 61 -19.21 3.50 2.66
CA ALA A 61 -19.74 4.84 2.86
C ALA A 61 -18.62 5.89 2.74
N PHE A 62 -17.49 5.68 3.40
CA PHE A 62 -16.33 6.56 3.29
C PHE A 62 -15.81 6.66 1.85
N ALA A 63 -15.65 5.51 1.18
CA ALA A 63 -15.21 5.48 -0.21
C ALA A 63 -16.20 6.21 -1.13
N LYS A 64 -17.52 6.08 -0.89
CA LYS A 64 -18.54 6.82 -1.63
C LYS A 64 -18.39 8.34 -1.43
N ASP A 65 -18.15 8.80 -0.21
CA ASP A 65 -17.98 10.24 0.05
C ASP A 65 -16.77 10.81 -0.70
N ILE A 66 -15.62 10.14 -0.69
CA ILE A 66 -14.45 10.57 -1.47
C ILE A 66 -14.71 10.51 -2.97
N LEU A 67 -15.32 9.44 -3.47
CA LEU A 67 -15.47 9.21 -4.91
C LEU A 67 -16.54 10.12 -5.52
N TYR A 68 -17.62 10.44 -4.80
CA TYR A 68 -18.76 11.20 -5.33
C TYR A 68 -18.84 12.63 -4.78
N ARG A 69 -18.52 12.84 -3.50
CA ARG A 69 -18.82 14.08 -2.77
C ARG A 69 -17.57 14.75 -2.18
N TYR A 70 -16.44 14.65 -2.87
CA TYR A 70 -15.21 15.32 -2.47
C TYR A 70 -15.19 16.80 -2.89
N SER A 71 -14.79 17.67 -1.97
CA SER A 71 -14.54 19.09 -2.21
C SER A 71 -13.28 19.60 -1.48
N LEU A 72 -12.71 20.68 -2.01
CA LEU A 72 -11.68 21.47 -1.33
C LEU A 72 -12.32 22.75 -0.81
N ALA A 73 -12.00 23.15 0.43
CA ALA A 73 -12.32 24.48 0.91
C ALA A 73 -11.65 25.55 0.01
N PRO A 74 -12.25 26.76 -0.16
CA PRO A 74 -11.75 27.77 -1.09
C PRO A 74 -10.26 28.11 -0.91
N GLU A 75 -9.84 28.37 0.33
CA GLU A 75 -8.43 28.67 0.68
C GLU A 75 -7.49 27.50 0.31
N THR A 76 -7.94 26.28 0.55
CA THR A 76 -7.17 25.06 0.22
C THR A 76 -7.05 24.87 -1.28
N SER A 77 -8.12 25.15 -2.02
CA SER A 77 -8.11 25.12 -3.48
C SER A 77 -7.12 26.14 -4.05
N GLN A 78 -7.10 27.36 -3.50
CA GLN A 78 -6.14 28.40 -3.89
C GLN A 78 -4.70 27.98 -3.61
N PHE A 79 -4.41 27.51 -2.39
CA PHE A 79 -3.09 27.02 -2.02
C PHE A 79 -2.61 25.87 -2.89
N VAL A 80 -3.47 24.89 -3.18
CA VAL A 80 -3.16 23.77 -4.08
C VAL A 80 -2.87 24.27 -5.50
N ARG A 81 -3.62 25.27 -5.99
CA ARG A 81 -3.33 25.90 -7.30
C ARG A 81 -1.98 26.61 -7.30
N GLU A 82 -1.64 27.31 -6.23
CA GLU A 82 -0.36 28.01 -6.10
C GLU A 82 0.82 27.02 -6.10
N ILE A 83 0.77 25.96 -5.29
CA ILE A 83 1.79 24.91 -5.30
C ILE A 83 1.91 24.32 -6.69
N ARG A 84 0.78 23.97 -7.33
CA ARG A 84 0.77 23.39 -8.69
C ARG A 84 1.39 24.29 -9.73
N GLY A 85 1.09 25.59 -9.68
CA GLY A 85 1.67 26.59 -10.58
C GLY A 85 3.19 26.71 -10.43
N ARG A 86 3.75 26.30 -9.30
CA ARG A 86 5.19 26.38 -9.00
C ARG A 86 5.91 25.03 -9.04
N LEU A 87 5.24 23.89 -9.27
CA LEU A 87 5.86 22.55 -9.21
C LEU A 87 7.16 22.43 -10.01
N GLY A 88 7.27 23.02 -11.20
CA GLY A 88 8.49 22.96 -12.02
C GLY A 88 9.70 23.73 -11.46
N SER A 89 9.48 24.66 -10.53
CA SER A 89 10.53 25.46 -9.88
C SER A 89 10.63 25.21 -8.38
N LEU A 90 9.75 24.39 -7.81
CA LEU A 90 9.75 24.12 -6.37
C LEU A 90 11.00 23.34 -5.95
N ASP A 91 11.82 23.97 -5.13
CA ASP A 91 12.82 23.30 -4.30
C ASP A 91 12.40 23.37 -2.82
N ILE A 92 13.27 22.94 -1.91
CA ILE A 92 12.95 22.98 -0.48
C ILE A 92 12.87 24.40 0.09
N GLY A 93 13.67 25.34 -0.41
CA GLY A 93 13.64 26.73 0.05
C GLY A 93 12.33 27.39 -0.35
N ASN A 94 11.94 27.24 -1.61
CA ASN A 94 10.65 27.70 -2.12
C ASN A 94 9.47 27.04 -1.39
N LEU A 95 9.57 25.73 -1.07
CA LEU A 95 8.54 25.04 -0.29
C LEU A 95 8.47 25.59 1.15
N TYR A 96 9.61 25.88 1.77
CA TYR A 96 9.67 26.52 3.08
C TYR A 96 9.00 27.90 3.04
N ASP A 97 9.25 28.70 2.01
CA ASP A 97 8.65 30.04 1.89
C ASP A 97 7.16 30.04 1.60
N LEU A 98 6.65 28.97 0.95
CA LEU A 98 5.22 28.77 0.73
C LEU A 98 4.46 28.27 1.96
N MET A 99 5.13 27.90 3.06
CA MET A 99 4.42 27.39 4.23
C MET A 99 3.54 28.49 4.86
N PRO A 100 2.22 28.25 5.00
CA PRO A 100 1.26 29.30 5.38
C PRO A 100 1.36 29.73 6.84
N TYR A 101 1.95 28.91 7.72
CA TYR A 101 2.09 29.23 9.13
C TYR A 101 3.57 29.30 9.51
N LYS A 102 3.95 30.35 10.24
CA LYS A 102 5.33 30.62 10.69
C LYS A 102 5.38 30.89 12.19
N LYS A 103 6.49 30.53 12.84
CA LYS A 103 6.76 30.88 14.25
C LYS A 103 8.16 31.44 14.44
N GLU A 104 8.21 32.72 14.78
CA GLU A 104 9.41 33.39 15.26
C GLU A 104 9.59 33.19 16.77
N PRO A 105 10.83 33.06 17.29
CA PRO A 105 12.12 33.10 16.59
C PRO A 105 12.61 31.72 16.10
N SER A 106 11.79 30.67 16.21
CA SER A 106 12.22 29.28 15.98
C SER A 106 12.56 28.93 14.52
N LEU A 107 12.24 29.82 13.58
CA LEU A 107 12.32 29.62 12.13
C LEU A 107 11.56 28.40 11.61
N TRP A 108 10.70 27.78 12.44
CA TRP A 108 9.80 26.75 11.94
C TRP A 108 8.67 27.38 11.15
N LYS A 109 8.43 26.81 9.97
CA LYS A 109 7.21 27.01 9.22
C LYS A 109 6.49 25.68 9.03
N GLY A 110 5.19 25.71 8.83
CA GLY A 110 4.43 24.49 8.62
C GLY A 110 3.09 24.68 7.95
N MET A 111 2.48 23.55 7.62
CA MET A 111 1.13 23.45 7.09
C MET A 111 0.37 22.33 7.78
N GLY A 112 -0.94 22.53 7.96
CA GLY A 112 -1.88 21.50 8.36
C GLY A 112 -2.95 21.33 7.29
N ILE A 113 -3.29 20.09 6.97
CA ILE A 113 -4.39 19.71 6.10
C ILE A 113 -5.28 18.75 6.89
N GLN A 114 -6.59 18.97 6.83
CA GLN A 114 -7.58 18.09 7.46
C GLN A 114 -8.63 17.67 6.44
N GLY A 115 -8.98 16.40 6.46
CA GLY A 115 -10.11 15.85 5.72
C GLY A 115 -11.21 15.41 6.69
N ASN A 116 -12.40 16.00 6.58
CA ASN A 116 -13.55 15.73 7.44
C ASN A 116 -14.74 15.19 6.63
N ARG A 117 -15.59 14.40 7.30
CA ARG A 117 -16.86 13.94 6.73
C ARG A 117 -17.99 14.85 7.20
N GLU A 118 -18.47 15.67 6.29
CA GLU A 118 -19.60 16.56 6.47
C GLU A 118 -20.89 15.96 5.92
N LYS A 119 -22.05 16.54 6.27
CA LYS A 119 -23.36 16.10 5.71
C LYS A 119 -23.38 16.14 4.18
N THR A 120 -22.66 17.09 3.58
CA THR A 120 -22.60 17.32 2.13
C THR A 120 -21.55 16.45 1.43
N GLY A 121 -20.62 15.83 2.15
CA GLY A 121 -19.55 15.03 1.55
C GLY A 121 -18.24 15.03 2.33
N PHE A 122 -17.15 14.69 1.63
CA PHE A 122 -15.79 14.72 2.18
C PHE A 122 -15.12 16.06 1.83
N GLN A 123 -14.82 16.87 2.83
CA GLN A 123 -14.19 18.18 2.64
C GLN A 123 -12.74 18.15 3.11
N ILE A 124 -11.83 18.66 2.28
CA ILE A 124 -10.44 18.92 2.68
C ILE A 124 -10.23 20.42 2.88
N GLN A 125 -9.60 20.77 3.99
CA GLN A 125 -9.27 22.14 4.36
C GLN A 125 -7.85 22.28 4.91
N LEU A 126 -7.26 23.45 4.70
CA LEU A 126 -6.07 23.91 5.41
C LEU A 126 -6.46 24.29 6.83
N ILE A 127 -5.59 23.95 7.77
CA ILE A 127 -5.77 24.26 9.18
C ILE A 127 -4.44 24.68 9.81
N PRO A 128 -4.45 25.51 10.86
CA PRO A 128 -3.25 25.82 11.62
C PRO A 128 -2.63 24.52 12.19
N PRO A 129 -1.34 24.23 11.96
CA PRO A 129 -0.75 22.94 12.33
C PRO A 129 -0.46 22.80 13.83
N LYS A 130 -0.90 23.77 14.67
CA LYS A 130 -0.58 23.89 16.10
C LYS A 130 0.93 23.93 16.37
N LEU A 131 1.63 24.77 15.60
CA LEU A 131 3.09 24.88 15.60
C LEU A 131 3.66 25.13 17.01
N ASP A 132 3.06 26.04 17.78
CA ASP A 132 3.48 26.37 19.14
C ASP A 132 3.46 25.16 20.07
N GLN A 133 2.35 24.44 20.05
CA GLN A 133 2.18 23.26 20.88
C GLN A 133 3.09 22.12 20.42
N TRP A 134 3.37 22.02 19.12
CA TRP A 134 4.33 21.07 18.56
C TRP A 134 5.77 21.38 19.01
N ILE A 135 6.19 22.65 19.01
CA ILE A 135 7.52 23.05 19.52
C ILE A 135 7.63 22.74 21.02
N LEU A 136 6.58 23.03 21.81
CA LEU A 136 6.56 22.79 23.25
C LEU A 136 6.61 21.30 23.64
N ASP A 137 6.02 20.42 22.83
CA ASP A 137 6.08 18.97 23.06
C ASP A 137 7.51 18.40 22.82
N GLY A 138 8.45 19.23 22.37
CA GLY A 138 9.86 18.89 22.19
C GLY A 138 10.17 18.18 20.87
N GLU A 139 11.46 18.08 20.53
CA GLU A 139 11.93 17.38 19.32
C GLU A 139 11.80 15.85 19.40
N ASP A 140 11.29 15.30 20.51
CA ASP A 140 11.03 13.87 20.66
C ASP A 140 9.72 13.46 19.95
N PHE A 141 9.68 13.72 18.66
CA PHE A 141 8.56 13.53 17.74
C PHE A 141 7.93 12.12 17.80
N PHE A 142 8.71 11.13 18.26
CA PHE A 142 8.26 9.74 18.35
C PHE A 142 7.80 9.33 19.76
N SER A 143 7.97 10.13 20.81
CA SER A 143 7.60 9.73 22.18
C SER A 143 6.14 9.95 22.55
N SER A 144 5.42 10.87 21.88
CA SER A 144 3.99 11.12 22.11
C SER A 144 3.07 10.72 20.93
N PRO A 145 3.07 9.45 20.49
CA PRO A 145 2.25 8.99 19.37
C PRO A 145 0.74 9.09 19.65
N ARG A 146 0.33 9.23 20.91
CA ARG A 146 -1.09 9.21 21.30
C ARG A 146 -1.79 10.56 21.22
N LYS A 147 -1.05 11.66 21.07
CA LYS A 147 -1.69 12.99 21.08
C LYS A 147 -2.57 13.16 19.84
N GLU A 148 -3.86 13.32 20.08
CA GLU A 148 -4.81 13.77 19.09
C GLU A 148 -4.73 15.28 19.02
N TRP A 149 -4.41 15.78 17.85
CA TRP A 149 -4.27 17.22 17.66
C TRP A 149 -5.56 17.84 17.16
N PHE A 150 -6.34 17.08 16.41
CA PHE A 150 -7.67 17.44 15.93
C PHE A 150 -8.59 16.26 16.14
N PRO A 151 -9.84 16.50 16.60
CA PRO A 151 -10.79 15.43 16.79
C PRO A 151 -11.11 14.77 15.44
N LEU A 152 -10.78 13.49 15.30
CA LEU A 152 -11.19 12.64 14.19
C LEU A 152 -12.32 11.74 14.69
N LYS A 153 -13.53 11.99 14.20
CA LYS A 153 -14.78 11.39 14.71
C LYS A 153 -15.23 10.19 13.89
N GLN A 154 -15.00 10.22 12.57
CA GLN A 154 -15.55 9.24 11.63
C GLN A 154 -14.44 8.52 10.87
N MET A 155 -14.73 7.29 10.42
CA MET A 155 -13.82 6.53 9.56
C MET A 155 -13.36 7.36 8.34
N GLY A 156 -12.06 7.35 8.12
CA GLY A 156 -11.41 7.98 6.97
C GLY A 156 -11.15 9.48 7.11
N GLU A 157 -11.66 10.13 8.14
CA GLU A 157 -11.20 11.47 8.51
C GLU A 157 -9.70 11.44 8.81
N PHE A 158 -8.99 12.50 8.43
CA PHE A 158 -7.55 12.56 8.58
C PHE A 158 -7.04 13.96 8.90
N SER A 159 -5.85 14.02 9.50
CA SER A 159 -5.02 15.22 9.57
C SER A 159 -3.61 14.91 9.07
N LEU A 160 -3.07 15.79 8.24
CA LEU A 160 -1.69 15.79 7.78
C LEU A 160 -1.04 17.09 8.22
N ARG A 161 0.17 17.00 8.75
CA ARG A 161 0.99 18.14 9.12
C ARG A 161 2.39 17.98 8.58
N ALA A 162 2.96 19.08 8.15
CA ALA A 162 4.35 19.15 7.72
C ALA A 162 4.99 20.39 8.35
N PHE A 163 6.20 20.22 8.85
CA PHE A 163 7.01 21.24 9.49
C PHE A 163 8.37 21.26 8.81
N ILE A 164 8.87 22.45 8.51
CA ILE A 164 10.17 22.64 7.87
C ILE A 164 10.88 23.80 8.58
N ARG A 165 12.18 23.66 8.84
CA ARG A 165 13.04 24.76 9.22
C ARG A 165 14.40 24.67 8.53
N PRO A 166 15.08 25.79 8.26
CA PRO A 166 16.51 25.78 7.95
C PRO A 166 17.29 25.12 9.09
N HIS A 167 18.39 24.44 8.77
CA HIS A 167 19.22 23.78 9.77
C HIS A 167 20.71 24.10 9.66
N LYS A 168 21.34 23.74 8.54
CA LYS A 168 22.71 24.09 8.19
C LYS A 168 22.69 24.80 6.83
N VAL A 169 23.87 25.21 6.35
CA VAL A 169 24.02 25.77 5.00
C VAL A 169 23.36 24.82 3.99
N ASP A 170 22.36 25.35 3.28
CA ASP A 170 21.56 24.66 2.26
C ASP A 170 20.82 23.39 2.73
N THR A 171 20.63 23.18 4.04
CA THR A 171 19.85 22.03 4.55
C THR A 171 18.64 22.46 5.35
N PHE A 172 17.60 21.64 5.25
CA PHE A 172 16.35 21.82 5.97
C PHE A 172 16.01 20.57 6.76
N ARG A 173 15.62 20.75 8.02
CA ARG A 173 14.95 19.70 8.77
C ARG A 173 13.48 19.69 8.39
N PHE A 174 12.95 18.49 8.19
CA PHE A 174 11.53 18.30 7.97
C PHE A 174 10.95 17.29 8.95
N GLN A 175 9.69 17.51 9.31
CA GLN A 175 8.88 16.55 10.02
C GLN A 175 7.49 16.48 9.44
N THR A 176 6.92 15.28 9.37
CA THR A 176 5.58 15.05 8.83
C THR A 176 4.79 14.12 9.74
N GLN A 177 3.55 14.48 10.00
CA GLN A 177 2.62 13.66 10.76
C GLN A 177 1.34 13.49 9.96
N ALA A 178 0.95 12.24 9.69
CA ALA A 178 -0.37 11.89 9.21
C ALA A 178 -1.10 11.10 10.30
N GLN A 179 -2.38 11.42 10.52
CA GLN A 179 -3.28 10.67 11.38
C GLN A 179 -4.58 10.44 10.63
N SER A 180 -5.14 9.23 10.69
CA SER A 180 -6.46 8.94 10.12
C SER A 180 -7.26 8.02 11.04
N HIS A 181 -8.55 8.30 11.18
CA HIS A 181 -9.46 7.48 11.96
C HIS A 181 -9.81 6.20 11.19
N PHE A 182 -9.48 5.05 11.78
CA PHE A 182 -9.60 3.74 11.14
C PHE A 182 -10.88 2.98 11.55
N GLY A 183 -11.83 3.68 12.18
CA GLY A 183 -13.13 3.11 12.55
C GLY A 183 -13.02 2.03 13.62
N GLY A 184 -13.93 1.05 13.53
CA GLY A 184 -13.96 -0.15 14.37
C GLY A 184 -12.97 -1.25 13.96
N ILE A 185 -12.11 -0.99 12.97
CA ILE A 185 -11.22 -2.00 12.38
C ILE A 185 -9.94 -2.11 13.21
N SER A 186 -9.81 -3.22 13.94
CA SER A 186 -8.60 -3.47 14.72
C SER A 186 -7.42 -3.85 13.80
N PRO A 187 -6.17 -3.56 14.18
CA PRO A 187 -5.01 -4.06 13.46
C PRO A 187 -5.01 -5.59 13.35
N SER A 188 -5.47 -6.29 14.40
CA SER A 188 -5.59 -7.74 14.39
C SER A 188 -6.58 -8.22 13.33
N ALA A 189 -7.70 -7.52 13.14
CA ALA A 189 -8.66 -7.81 12.08
C ALA A 189 -8.05 -7.65 10.68
N PHE A 190 -7.28 -6.60 10.45
CA PHE A 190 -6.56 -6.42 9.18
C PHE A 190 -5.54 -7.53 8.93
N LEU A 191 -4.72 -7.86 9.93
CA LEU A 191 -3.73 -8.94 9.81
C LEU A 191 -4.38 -10.30 9.61
N MET A 192 -5.54 -10.55 10.24
CA MET A 192 -6.29 -11.80 10.09
C MET A 192 -6.88 -11.87 8.68
N ALA A 193 -7.45 -10.77 8.19
CA ALA A 193 -7.93 -10.69 6.81
C ALA A 193 -6.83 -11.02 5.80
N PHE A 194 -5.64 -10.44 5.99
CA PHE A 194 -4.49 -10.71 5.14
C PHE A 194 -4.01 -12.17 5.26
N GLN A 195 -3.89 -12.71 6.48
CA GLN A 195 -3.49 -14.10 6.68
C GLN A 195 -4.50 -15.08 6.06
N THR A 196 -5.80 -14.87 6.27
CA THR A 196 -6.86 -15.69 5.66
C THR A 196 -6.85 -15.59 4.14
N PHE A 197 -6.62 -14.39 3.58
CA PHE A 197 -6.44 -14.22 2.13
C PHE A 197 -5.28 -15.07 1.59
N LEU A 198 -4.13 -15.03 2.26
CA LEU A 198 -2.97 -15.85 1.90
C LEU A 198 -3.24 -17.35 2.09
N THR A 199 -3.97 -17.75 3.14
CA THR A 199 -4.39 -19.14 3.34
C THR A 199 -5.26 -19.61 2.18
N ASN A 200 -6.22 -18.81 1.74
CA ASN A 200 -7.10 -19.16 0.62
C ASN A 200 -6.35 -19.32 -0.70
N ILE A 201 -5.36 -18.46 -0.98
CA ILE A 201 -4.46 -18.62 -2.13
C ILE A 201 -3.69 -19.95 -2.02
N TRP A 202 -3.17 -20.24 -0.83
CA TRP A 202 -2.41 -21.47 -0.59
C TRP A 202 -3.28 -22.72 -0.76
N GLU A 203 -4.48 -22.73 -0.18
CA GLU A 203 -5.43 -23.85 -0.31
C GLU A 203 -5.85 -24.04 -1.76
N ALA A 204 -6.26 -22.98 -2.46
CA ALA A 204 -6.65 -23.07 -3.87
C ALA A 204 -5.50 -23.53 -4.78
N GLY A 205 -4.24 -23.20 -4.44
CA GLY A 205 -3.06 -23.64 -5.20
C GLY A 205 -2.50 -25.02 -4.82
N THR A 206 -2.88 -25.58 -3.66
CA THR A 206 -2.39 -26.88 -3.16
C THR A 206 -3.42 -27.99 -3.21
N LEU A 207 -4.70 -27.67 -3.03
CA LEU A 207 -5.78 -28.65 -3.14
C LEU A 207 -5.75 -29.26 -4.54
N SER A 208 -5.90 -30.58 -4.59
CA SER A 208 -5.84 -31.34 -5.83
C SER A 208 -6.89 -30.80 -6.78
N VAL A 209 -6.44 -30.08 -7.82
CA VAL A 209 -7.11 -29.68 -9.08
C VAL A 209 -8.21 -30.64 -9.57
N LYS A 210 -8.11 -31.92 -9.18
CA LYS A 210 -8.86 -33.10 -9.62
C LYS A 210 -10.40 -33.07 -9.49
N LYS A 211 -11.07 -31.99 -9.07
CA LYS A 211 -12.55 -32.01 -8.90
C LYS A 211 -13.33 -30.83 -9.45
N GLU A 212 -12.71 -29.70 -9.82
CA GLU A 212 -13.47 -28.53 -10.25
C GLU A 212 -13.38 -28.31 -11.76
N ASN A 213 -14.54 -28.40 -12.44
CA ASN A 213 -14.65 -28.14 -13.86
C ASN A 213 -14.56 -26.62 -14.13
N ILE A 214 -13.33 -26.12 -14.32
CA ILE A 214 -13.10 -24.76 -14.81
C ILE A 214 -13.63 -24.66 -16.25
N PRO A 215 -14.58 -23.75 -16.56
CA PRO A 215 -15.14 -23.60 -17.90
C PRO A 215 -14.07 -23.33 -18.97
N GLU A 216 -14.24 -23.91 -20.16
CA GLU A 216 -13.27 -23.79 -21.26
C GLU A 216 -13.03 -22.33 -21.67
N GLN A 217 -14.08 -21.50 -21.71
CA GLN A 217 -13.96 -20.07 -21.98
C GLN A 217 -13.04 -19.35 -20.96
N PHE A 218 -13.06 -19.78 -19.69
CA PHE A 218 -12.20 -19.23 -18.64
C PHE A 218 -10.74 -19.67 -18.85
N ARG A 219 -10.53 -20.93 -19.25
CA ARG A 219 -9.19 -21.46 -19.61
C ARG A 219 -8.60 -20.70 -20.78
N GLN A 220 -9.36 -20.53 -21.85
CA GLN A 220 -8.93 -19.82 -23.06
C GLN A 220 -8.55 -18.37 -22.76
N ARG A 221 -9.34 -17.67 -21.93
CA ARG A 221 -9.05 -16.28 -21.54
C ARG A 221 -7.73 -16.13 -20.76
N HIS A 222 -7.30 -17.18 -20.07
CA HIS A 222 -6.12 -17.21 -19.21
C HIS A 222 -5.15 -18.32 -19.57
N ALA A 223 -5.00 -18.59 -20.87
CA ALA A 223 -4.20 -19.70 -21.38
C ALA A 223 -2.71 -19.67 -20.96
N SER A 224 -2.21 -18.51 -20.54
CA SER A 224 -0.85 -18.34 -20.01
C SER A 224 -0.66 -18.85 -18.58
N LEU A 225 -1.75 -19.07 -17.83
CA LEU A 225 -1.68 -19.51 -16.43
C LEU A 225 -1.49 -21.02 -16.33
N SER A 226 -0.66 -21.44 -15.37
CA SER A 226 -0.63 -22.85 -14.97
C SER A 226 -1.99 -23.26 -14.40
N LEU A 227 -2.33 -24.55 -14.49
CA LEU A 227 -3.61 -25.08 -14.02
C LEU A 227 -3.92 -24.68 -12.57
N ARG A 228 -2.93 -24.75 -11.67
CA ARG A 228 -3.08 -24.30 -10.27
C ARG A 228 -3.29 -22.78 -10.14
N GLY A 229 -2.59 -21.98 -10.96
CA GLY A 229 -2.83 -20.54 -11.03
C GLY A 229 -4.24 -20.23 -11.52
N LEU A 230 -4.71 -20.97 -12.51
CA LEU A 230 -6.07 -20.87 -13.03
C LEU A 230 -7.12 -21.19 -11.96
N HIS A 231 -6.91 -22.23 -11.15
CA HIS A 231 -7.77 -22.54 -9.99
C HIS A 231 -7.85 -21.38 -9.00
N ILE A 232 -6.70 -20.81 -8.59
CA ILE A 232 -6.68 -19.64 -7.69
C ILE A 232 -7.51 -18.50 -8.28
N LEU A 233 -7.28 -18.16 -9.55
CA LEU A 233 -7.99 -17.06 -10.21
C LEU A 233 -9.48 -17.37 -10.40
N TYR A 234 -9.84 -18.63 -10.64
CA TYR A 234 -11.23 -19.07 -10.78
C TYR A 234 -12.00 -18.96 -9.46
N HIS A 235 -11.43 -19.43 -8.34
CA HIS A 235 -12.01 -19.23 -7.01
C HIS A 235 -12.17 -17.74 -6.65
N PHE A 236 -11.20 -16.91 -7.04
CA PHE A 236 -11.29 -15.47 -6.90
C PHE A 236 -12.46 -14.91 -7.71
N SER A 237 -12.60 -15.32 -8.98
CA SER A 237 -13.70 -14.90 -9.86
C SER A 237 -15.08 -15.33 -9.38
N LYS A 238 -15.19 -16.48 -8.70
CA LYS A 238 -16.45 -16.93 -8.08
C LYS A 238 -16.80 -16.14 -6.83
N SER A 239 -15.81 -15.79 -6.03
CA SER A 239 -16.02 -15.05 -4.79
C SER A 239 -16.34 -13.59 -5.05
N LEU A 240 -15.65 -12.98 -6.02
CA LEU A 240 -15.70 -11.54 -6.31
C LEU A 240 -15.83 -11.31 -7.84
N PRO A 241 -16.94 -11.75 -8.46
CA PRO A 241 -17.08 -11.74 -9.92
C PRO A 241 -16.98 -10.36 -10.56
N HIS A 242 -17.60 -9.33 -9.96
CA HIS A 242 -17.59 -7.98 -10.51
C HIS A 242 -16.21 -7.34 -10.35
N ILE A 243 -15.55 -7.51 -9.21
CA ILE A 243 -14.18 -7.03 -9.00
C ILE A 243 -13.21 -7.73 -9.94
N TYR A 244 -13.32 -9.05 -10.08
CA TYR A 244 -12.53 -9.82 -11.03
C TYR A 244 -12.71 -9.31 -12.47
N GLN A 245 -13.94 -8.99 -12.88
CA GLN A 245 -14.19 -8.41 -14.19
C GLN A 245 -13.45 -7.08 -14.37
N LYS A 246 -13.47 -6.18 -13.37
CA LYS A 246 -12.74 -4.90 -13.44
C LYS A 246 -11.22 -5.10 -13.42
N ILE A 247 -10.69 -5.98 -12.58
CA ILE A 247 -9.26 -6.29 -12.56
C ILE A 247 -8.82 -6.79 -13.93
N THR A 248 -9.49 -7.79 -14.49
CA THR A 248 -9.12 -8.37 -15.80
C THR A 248 -9.41 -7.48 -17.00
N GLN A 249 -10.24 -6.44 -16.83
CA GLN A 249 -10.43 -5.39 -17.82
C GLN A 249 -9.17 -4.50 -17.93
N PHE A 250 -8.53 -4.15 -16.81
CA PHE A 250 -7.41 -3.20 -16.78
C PHE A 250 -6.03 -3.85 -16.57
N ILE A 251 -5.97 -5.10 -16.14
CA ILE A 251 -4.75 -5.82 -15.80
C ILE A 251 -4.72 -7.16 -16.52
N ILE A 252 -3.60 -7.48 -17.16
CA ILE A 252 -3.25 -8.79 -17.69
C ILE A 252 -2.48 -9.53 -16.59
N ILE A 253 -2.92 -10.74 -16.27
CA ILE A 253 -2.26 -11.62 -15.29
C ILE A 253 -1.51 -12.68 -16.10
N HIS A 254 -0.19 -12.56 -16.18
CA HIS A 254 0.65 -13.47 -16.98
C HIS A 254 1.00 -14.75 -16.22
N LYS A 255 1.18 -14.65 -14.90
CA LYS A 255 1.58 -15.77 -14.05
C LYS A 255 1.12 -15.51 -12.62
N ILE A 256 0.81 -16.56 -11.86
CA ILE A 256 0.48 -16.52 -10.42
C ILE A 256 1.43 -17.42 -9.63
N LEU A 257 1.67 -18.64 -10.13
CA LEU A 257 2.51 -19.65 -9.50
C LEU A 257 3.65 -20.07 -10.39
N ASP A 258 4.76 -20.48 -9.79
CA ASP A 258 5.84 -21.16 -10.49
C ASP A 258 5.56 -22.68 -10.60
N PRO A 259 5.27 -23.24 -11.79
CA PRO A 259 4.86 -24.63 -11.90
C PRO A 259 5.95 -25.63 -11.50
N GLN A 260 7.22 -25.22 -11.61
CA GLN A 260 8.39 -26.05 -11.29
C GLN A 260 8.63 -26.19 -9.78
N PHE A 261 7.98 -25.38 -8.95
CA PHE A 261 8.17 -25.37 -7.51
C PHE A 261 6.83 -25.58 -6.82
N SER A 262 6.45 -26.85 -6.64
CA SER A 262 5.28 -27.18 -5.86
C SER A 262 5.52 -28.45 -5.03
N SER A 263 5.66 -28.26 -3.72
CA SER A 263 5.44 -29.34 -2.77
C SER A 263 3.99 -29.24 -2.27
N SER A 264 3.44 -30.31 -1.69
CA SER A 264 2.11 -30.25 -1.06
C SER A 264 2.04 -29.27 0.12
N LYS A 265 3.18 -28.79 0.63
CA LYS A 265 3.26 -27.95 1.83
C LYS A 265 3.53 -26.46 1.53
N ILE A 266 4.16 -26.13 0.40
CA ILE A 266 4.61 -24.77 0.06
C ILE A 266 4.41 -24.48 -1.43
N LEU A 267 3.90 -23.29 -1.73
CA LEU A 267 3.78 -22.72 -3.08
C LEU A 267 4.85 -21.65 -3.31
N LYS A 268 5.44 -21.63 -4.50
CA LYS A 268 6.19 -20.46 -4.98
C LYS A 268 5.26 -19.55 -5.75
N ILE A 269 4.90 -18.44 -5.13
CA ILE A 269 4.17 -17.37 -5.79
C ILE A 269 5.14 -16.67 -6.74
N HIS A 270 4.73 -16.55 -8.00
CA HIS A 270 5.38 -15.72 -9.01
C HIS A 270 4.25 -14.99 -9.74
N LEU A 271 3.79 -13.90 -9.12
CA LEU A 271 2.72 -13.08 -9.67
C LEU A 271 3.33 -12.10 -10.67
N VAL A 272 2.87 -12.15 -11.93
CA VAL A 272 3.28 -11.24 -13.00
C VAL A 272 2.05 -10.49 -13.50
N LEU A 273 2.03 -9.18 -13.25
CA LEU A 273 0.94 -8.28 -13.61
C LEU A 273 1.41 -7.29 -14.66
N GLN A 274 0.53 -6.95 -15.60
CA GLN A 274 0.78 -5.91 -16.59
C GLN A 274 -0.49 -5.09 -16.81
N PRO A 275 -0.46 -3.74 -16.73
CA PRO A 275 -1.60 -2.91 -17.10
C PRO A 275 -1.91 -3.06 -18.59
N ARG A 276 -3.19 -3.21 -18.91
CA ARG A 276 -3.72 -3.17 -20.28
C ARG A 276 -3.93 -1.70 -20.65
N ILE A 277 -2.88 -1.04 -21.13
CA ILE A 277 -2.88 0.41 -21.42
C ILE A 277 -4.05 0.81 -22.33
N SER A 278 -4.37 -0.01 -23.33
CA SER A 278 -5.50 0.24 -24.25
C SER A 278 -6.88 0.29 -23.57
N SER A 279 -7.04 -0.33 -22.39
CA SER A 279 -8.28 -0.22 -21.61
C SER A 279 -8.47 1.15 -20.96
N PHE A 280 -7.42 1.97 -20.91
CA PHE A 280 -7.47 3.33 -20.37
C PHE A 280 -7.88 4.38 -21.41
N SER A 281 -8.31 3.99 -22.62
CA SER A 281 -8.80 4.93 -23.64
C SER A 281 -9.95 5.83 -23.18
N LYS A 282 -10.76 5.38 -22.23
CA LYS A 282 -11.82 6.18 -21.57
C LYS A 282 -11.30 7.15 -20.51
N PHE A 283 -10.01 7.11 -20.22
CA PHE A 283 -9.29 7.89 -19.23
C PHE A 283 -8.00 8.44 -19.87
N PRO A 284 -8.11 9.36 -20.84
CA PRO A 284 -6.97 9.82 -21.63
C PRO A 284 -5.84 10.41 -20.79
N HIS A 285 -6.13 11.08 -19.68
CA HIS A 285 -5.07 11.59 -18.81
C HIS A 285 -4.35 10.46 -18.07
N LEU A 286 -5.07 9.45 -17.56
CA LEU A 286 -4.46 8.25 -16.97
C LEU A 286 -3.63 7.46 -17.99
N GLN A 287 -4.15 7.28 -19.21
CA GLN A 287 -3.42 6.63 -20.29
C GLN A 287 -2.11 7.36 -20.60
N LYS A 288 -2.18 8.70 -20.70
CA LYS A 288 -1.00 9.54 -20.95
C LYS A 288 0.07 9.39 -19.86
N ILE A 289 -0.27 9.09 -18.61
CA ILE A 289 0.73 8.75 -17.58
C ILE A 289 1.51 7.49 -17.97
N PHE A 290 0.82 6.43 -18.39
CA PHE A 290 1.49 5.20 -18.85
C PHE A 290 2.26 5.41 -20.15
N GLU A 291 1.91 6.37 -20.97
CA GLU A 291 2.72 6.70 -22.15
C GLU A 291 3.98 7.47 -21.73
N ASN A 292 3.83 8.49 -20.88
CA ASN A 292 4.94 9.30 -20.40
C ASN A 292 5.93 8.52 -19.54
N LEU A 293 5.47 7.56 -18.73
CA LEU A 293 6.35 6.74 -17.89
C LEU A 293 7.08 5.64 -18.67
N LYS A 294 6.74 5.41 -19.94
CA LYS A 294 7.24 4.26 -20.68
C LYS A 294 8.76 4.32 -20.84
N GLY A 295 9.43 3.25 -20.44
CA GLY A 295 10.89 3.13 -20.53
C GLY A 295 11.70 3.96 -19.53
N ILE A 296 11.05 4.62 -18.57
CA ILE A 296 11.73 5.49 -17.60
C ILE A 296 12.33 4.74 -16.41
N PHE A 297 11.67 3.71 -15.90
CA PHE A 297 12.00 3.19 -14.58
C PHE A 297 12.08 1.68 -14.56
N GLN A 298 13.07 1.16 -13.84
CA GLN A 298 13.18 -0.24 -13.46
C GLN A 298 13.62 -0.34 -12.00
N TYR A 299 13.07 -1.30 -11.27
CA TYR A 299 13.50 -1.57 -9.90
C TYR A 299 13.55 -3.06 -9.60
N LYS A 300 14.35 -3.42 -8.59
CA LYS A 300 14.41 -4.72 -7.95
C LYS A 300 14.57 -4.54 -6.45
N MET A 301 13.54 -4.88 -5.69
CA MET A 301 13.52 -4.81 -4.22
C MET A 301 13.59 -6.21 -3.62
N ARG A 302 14.48 -6.38 -2.64
CA ARG A 302 14.69 -7.63 -1.91
C ARG A 302 14.52 -7.37 -0.42
N ILE A 303 13.60 -8.08 0.23
CA ILE A 303 13.37 -7.98 1.67
C ILE A 303 14.01 -9.19 2.34
N TYR A 304 14.92 -8.94 3.27
CA TYR A 304 15.56 -9.93 4.11
C TYR A 304 15.09 -9.81 5.56
N ASP A 305 15.12 -10.89 6.31
CA ASP A 305 15.03 -10.82 7.77
C ASP A 305 16.39 -10.49 8.41
N ASN A 306 16.43 -10.39 9.74
CA ASN A 306 17.65 -10.13 10.51
C ASN A 306 18.73 -11.20 10.41
N GLN A 307 18.39 -12.41 9.95
CA GLN A 307 19.33 -13.50 9.72
C GLN A 307 19.87 -13.51 8.28
N GLY A 308 19.47 -12.53 7.45
CA GLY A 308 19.90 -12.44 6.05
C GLY A 308 19.13 -13.37 5.11
N HIS A 309 18.03 -13.98 5.55
CA HIS A 309 17.21 -14.85 4.71
C HIS A 309 16.22 -14.03 3.88
N LEU A 310 16.06 -14.38 2.61
CA LEU A 310 15.13 -13.68 1.71
C LEU A 310 13.68 -14.03 2.08
N VAL A 311 12.79 -13.02 2.05
CA VAL A 311 11.36 -13.16 2.35
C VAL A 311 10.50 -12.82 1.14
N LEU A 312 10.82 -11.71 0.47
CA LEU A 312 10.07 -11.17 -0.64
C LEU A 312 11.05 -10.60 -1.67
N LEU A 313 10.80 -10.89 -2.94
CA LEU A 313 11.45 -10.23 -4.06
C LEU A 313 10.35 -9.59 -4.91
N THR A 314 10.46 -8.30 -5.18
CA THR A 314 9.65 -7.63 -6.19
C THR A 314 10.54 -6.97 -7.22
N SER A 315 10.07 -6.92 -8.45
CA SER A 315 10.75 -6.19 -9.51
C SER A 315 9.75 -5.71 -10.52
N GLY A 316 10.03 -4.60 -11.18
CA GLY A 316 9.20 -4.15 -12.27
C GLY A 316 9.93 -3.14 -13.13
N ASN A 317 9.35 -2.87 -14.29
CA ASN A 317 9.88 -1.87 -15.20
C ASN A 317 8.74 -1.23 -15.99
N THR A 318 8.98 -0.04 -16.54
CA THR A 318 8.00 0.67 -17.36
C THR A 318 8.25 0.52 -18.87
N PHE A 319 9.19 -0.33 -19.30
CA PHE A 319 9.38 -0.63 -20.72
C PHE A 319 8.25 -1.52 -21.25
N ASP A 320 7.93 -2.56 -20.50
CA ASP A 320 6.81 -3.49 -20.79
C ASP A 320 5.71 -3.45 -19.72
N TYR A 321 5.88 -2.64 -18.68
CA TYR A 321 4.97 -2.53 -17.54
C TYR A 321 4.73 -3.84 -16.78
N ARG A 322 5.68 -4.77 -16.81
CA ARG A 322 5.58 -6.01 -16.03
C ARG A 322 6.04 -5.79 -14.60
N PHE A 323 5.17 -6.14 -13.67
CA PHE A 323 5.42 -6.15 -12.24
C PHE A 323 5.44 -7.58 -11.73
N HIS A 324 6.54 -7.96 -11.08
CA HIS A 324 6.81 -9.28 -10.56
C HIS A 324 6.81 -9.26 -9.04
N ILE A 325 6.11 -10.22 -8.44
CA ILE A 325 6.15 -10.49 -7.00
C ILE A 325 6.49 -11.96 -6.81
N HIS A 326 7.57 -12.21 -6.07
CA HIS A 326 8.05 -13.55 -5.75
C HIS A 326 8.12 -13.74 -4.24
N CYS A 327 7.48 -14.80 -3.76
CA CYS A 327 7.60 -15.25 -2.37
C CYS A 327 7.29 -16.75 -2.28
N LEU A 328 7.68 -17.37 -1.17
CA LEU A 328 7.17 -18.69 -0.80
C LEU A 328 6.02 -18.54 0.20
N LEU A 329 4.95 -19.28 -0.04
CA LEU A 329 3.72 -19.24 0.73
C LEU A 329 3.37 -20.65 1.24
N GLY A 330 3.11 -20.79 2.52
CA GLY A 330 2.64 -22.05 3.11
C GLY A 330 1.75 -21.81 4.31
N LYS A 331 0.53 -22.36 4.27
CA LYS A 331 -0.49 -22.23 5.34
C LYS A 331 -0.72 -20.77 5.79
N GLY A 332 -0.87 -19.86 4.83
CA GLY A 332 -1.12 -18.43 5.09
C GLY A 332 0.08 -17.63 5.58
N LYS A 333 1.29 -18.21 5.62
CA LYS A 333 2.52 -17.53 6.05
C LYS A 333 3.48 -17.34 4.89
N LEU A 334 4.15 -16.19 4.86
CA LEU A 334 5.32 -15.98 4.01
C LEU A 334 6.50 -16.77 4.56
N TRP A 335 7.26 -17.45 3.72
CA TRP A 335 8.40 -18.27 4.11
C TRP A 335 9.72 -17.59 3.84
N ARG A 336 10.63 -17.69 4.80
CA ARG A 336 12.05 -17.38 4.65
C ARG A 336 12.73 -18.41 3.75
N VAL A 337 13.64 -17.94 2.91
CA VAL A 337 14.39 -18.78 1.98
C VAL A 337 15.89 -18.47 1.96
N ARG A 338 16.67 -19.50 1.65
CA ARG A 338 18.02 -19.35 1.11
C ARG A 338 17.94 -19.14 -0.40
N ILE A 339 18.90 -18.41 -0.95
CA ILE A 339 18.96 -18.19 -2.40
C ILE A 339 19.42 -19.51 -3.07
N PRO A 340 18.80 -19.97 -4.18
CA PRO A 340 17.79 -19.29 -4.99
C PRO A 340 16.37 -19.86 -4.80
N TRP A 341 15.77 -19.71 -3.62
CA TRP A 341 14.41 -20.13 -3.24
C TRP A 341 14.29 -21.48 -2.50
N GLU A 342 15.28 -21.85 -1.70
CA GLU A 342 15.20 -23.01 -0.81
C GLU A 342 14.49 -22.66 0.50
N PRO A 343 13.37 -23.33 0.86
CA PRO A 343 12.60 -23.00 2.06
C PRO A 343 13.36 -23.43 3.31
N LEU A 344 13.45 -22.55 4.30
CA LEU A 344 14.00 -22.93 5.60
C LEU A 344 13.05 -23.81 6.39
N LYS A 345 13.59 -24.75 7.17
CA LYS A 345 12.82 -25.51 8.16
C LYS A 345 12.19 -24.52 9.16
N ASN A 346 10.86 -24.59 9.32
CA ASN A 346 10.09 -23.64 10.13
C ASN A 346 10.23 -22.16 9.69
N GLY A 347 10.47 -21.91 8.39
CA GLY A 347 10.71 -20.58 7.83
C GLY A 347 9.48 -19.65 7.78
N GLY A 348 8.29 -20.11 8.15
CA GLY A 348 7.06 -19.31 8.10
C GLY A 348 7.09 -18.12 9.06
N ILE A 349 6.87 -16.91 8.55
CA ILE A 349 6.84 -15.66 9.31
C ILE A 349 5.48 -15.51 10.01
N PRO A 350 5.46 -15.41 11.35
CA PRO A 350 4.24 -15.16 12.10
C PRO A 350 3.86 -13.68 12.04
N LEU A 351 2.80 -13.34 11.29
CA LEU A 351 2.28 -11.96 11.21
C LEU A 351 1.83 -11.41 12.58
N PHE A 352 1.48 -12.28 13.52
CA PHE A 352 1.01 -11.95 14.88
C PHE A 352 2.08 -12.11 15.96
N SER A 353 3.37 -12.08 15.60
CA SER A 353 4.40 -12.28 16.61
C SER A 353 4.40 -11.14 17.64
N PRO A 354 4.34 -11.44 18.95
CA PRO A 354 4.61 -10.42 19.97
C PRO A 354 6.09 -10.00 19.95
N THR A 355 6.97 -10.84 19.40
CA THR A 355 8.38 -10.53 19.23
C THR A 355 8.57 -9.56 18.06
N PRO A 356 9.31 -8.45 18.24
CA PRO A 356 9.69 -7.59 17.14
C PRO A 356 10.36 -8.37 16.01
N MET A 357 10.01 -8.02 14.77
CA MET A 357 10.58 -8.59 13.56
C MET A 357 11.35 -7.50 12.82
N ASP A 358 12.64 -7.75 12.65
CA ASP A 358 13.53 -6.86 11.91
C ASP A 358 13.69 -7.36 10.48
N PHE A 359 13.53 -6.44 9.55
CA PHE A 359 13.71 -6.65 8.12
C PHE A 359 14.67 -5.61 7.55
N LYS A 360 15.37 -6.01 6.49
CA LYS A 360 16.21 -5.15 5.68
C LYS A 360 15.71 -5.19 4.24
N SER A 361 15.27 -4.04 3.72
CA SER A 361 14.96 -3.88 2.32
C SER A 361 16.19 -3.38 1.57
N LEU A 362 16.54 -4.05 0.47
CA LEU A 362 17.58 -3.64 -0.47
C LEU A 362 16.95 -3.43 -1.85
N THR A 363 17.01 -2.19 -2.33
CA THR A 363 16.47 -1.81 -3.63
C THR A 363 17.59 -1.37 -4.56
N ASP A 364 17.59 -1.93 -5.77
CA ASP A 364 18.34 -1.39 -6.90
C ASP A 364 17.35 -0.79 -7.89
N SER A 365 17.66 0.41 -8.38
CA SER A 365 16.81 1.14 -9.32
C SER A 365 17.63 1.65 -10.50
N LYS A 366 17.04 1.60 -11.68
CA LYS A 366 17.54 2.27 -12.88
C LYS A 366 16.51 3.29 -13.33
N ILE A 367 16.96 4.51 -13.53
CA ILE A 367 16.15 5.62 -14.02
C ILE A 367 16.74 6.02 -15.37
N TYR A 368 15.90 6.07 -16.39
CA TYR A 368 16.23 6.48 -17.75
C TYR A 368 15.47 7.76 -18.04
N LEU A 369 16.20 8.87 -18.22
CA LEU A 369 15.60 10.16 -18.51
C LEU A 369 16.42 10.83 -19.60
N GLN A 370 15.79 11.04 -20.75
CA GLN A 370 16.34 11.82 -21.88
C GLN A 370 17.79 11.43 -22.24
N GLY A 371 18.04 10.12 -22.39
CA GLY A 371 19.36 9.58 -22.75
C GLY A 371 20.33 9.39 -21.58
N ILE A 372 20.01 9.89 -20.39
CA ILE A 372 20.80 9.67 -19.17
C ILE A 372 20.24 8.48 -18.42
N GLN A 373 21.14 7.54 -18.09
CA GLN A 373 20.83 6.41 -17.23
C GLN A 373 21.48 6.63 -15.86
N VAL A 374 20.65 6.69 -14.81
CA VAL A 374 21.12 6.72 -13.43
C VAL A 374 20.86 5.36 -12.80
N LEU A 375 21.90 4.78 -12.22
CA LEU A 375 21.84 3.53 -11.47
C LEU A 375 21.99 3.83 -9.99
N ILE A 376 20.99 3.47 -9.20
CA ILE A 376 21.01 3.54 -7.73
C ILE A 376 21.10 2.09 -7.23
N ARG A 377 22.18 1.75 -6.51
CA ARG A 377 22.39 0.42 -5.94
C ARG A 377 22.39 0.43 -4.43
N ASN A 378 21.93 -0.67 -3.86
CA ASN A 378 21.93 -0.90 -2.41
C ASN A 378 21.20 0.21 -1.62
N PHE A 379 20.08 0.71 -2.16
CA PHE A 379 19.19 1.56 -1.38
C PHE A 379 18.62 0.74 -0.22
N GLN A 380 19.09 1.02 0.99
CA GLN A 380 18.83 0.20 2.16
C GLN A 380 17.86 0.89 3.12
N LEU A 381 16.78 0.19 3.46
CA LEU A 381 15.88 0.57 4.54
C LEU A 381 15.88 -0.52 5.62
N ALA A 382 16.05 -0.12 6.87
CA ALA A 382 15.77 -0.97 8.03
C ALA A 382 14.29 -0.84 8.39
N LEU A 383 13.62 -1.96 8.63
CA LEU A 383 12.21 -2.02 9.04
C LEU A 383 12.10 -2.87 10.31
N ASN A 384 11.66 -2.27 11.41
CA ASN A 384 11.31 -2.97 12.65
C ASN A 384 9.79 -3.00 12.78
N TYR A 385 9.19 -4.19 12.79
CA TYR A 385 7.76 -4.39 12.97
C TYR A 385 7.47 -5.03 14.32
N ARG A 386 6.43 -4.58 15.02
CA ARG A 386 5.98 -5.20 16.27
C ARG A 386 4.47 -5.11 16.46
N VAL A 387 3.90 -6.15 17.06
CA VAL A 387 2.53 -6.13 17.57
C VAL A 387 2.56 -5.58 19.00
N LEU A 388 1.69 -4.62 19.29
CA LEU A 388 1.51 -4.01 20.60
C LEU A 388 0.19 -4.49 21.22
N PRO A 389 0.03 -4.44 22.56
CA PRO A 389 -1.24 -4.82 23.20
C PRO A 389 -2.46 -4.07 22.65
N LYS A 390 -2.26 -2.83 22.20
CA LYS A 390 -3.30 -1.93 21.68
C LYS A 390 -3.02 -1.45 20.26
N GLY A 391 -2.26 -2.20 19.46
CA GLY A 391 -1.90 -1.71 18.13
C GLY A 391 -0.87 -2.54 17.39
N VAL A 392 -0.40 -2.00 16.28
CA VAL A 392 0.78 -2.48 15.53
C VAL A 392 1.63 -1.29 15.16
N GLU A 393 2.93 -1.49 15.08
CA GLU A 393 3.88 -0.44 14.73
C GLU A 393 4.94 -1.00 13.78
N ALA A 394 5.32 -0.18 12.80
CA ALA A 394 6.45 -0.35 11.93
C ALA A 394 7.33 0.90 12.02
N ARG A 395 8.63 0.72 12.29
CA ARG A 395 9.65 1.77 12.26
C ARG A 395 10.54 1.55 11.06
N ILE A 396 10.76 2.58 10.28
CA ILE A 396 11.57 2.58 9.07
C ILE A 396 12.73 3.54 9.29
N GLY A 397 13.95 3.10 8.96
CA GLY A 397 15.15 3.91 9.07
C GLY A 397 16.03 3.81 7.82
N MET A 398 16.65 4.93 7.45
CA MET A 398 17.70 4.97 6.43
C MET A 398 18.92 5.68 7.00
N THR A 399 19.98 4.92 7.26
CA THR A 399 21.24 5.42 7.82
C THR A 399 22.43 5.16 6.91
N THR A 400 22.25 4.40 5.83
CA THR A 400 23.29 4.07 4.88
C THR A 400 22.96 4.69 3.52
N PRO A 401 23.80 5.59 2.98
CA PRO A 401 23.56 6.14 1.66
C PRO A 401 23.72 5.04 0.60
N PRO A 402 22.87 5.02 -0.44
CA PRO A 402 23.05 4.14 -1.59
C PRO A 402 24.25 4.57 -2.44
N LYS A 403 24.70 3.66 -3.30
CA LYS A 403 25.67 4.00 -4.36
C LYS A 403 24.92 4.52 -5.58
N VAL A 404 25.32 5.67 -6.09
CA VAL A 404 24.73 6.30 -7.28
C VAL A 404 25.80 6.31 -8.37
N PHE A 405 25.42 5.92 -9.59
CA PHE A 405 26.32 5.89 -10.74
C PHE A 405 25.60 6.50 -11.94
N LYS A 406 26.23 7.46 -12.63
CA LYS A 406 25.81 7.87 -13.96
C LYS A 406 26.37 6.89 -14.98
N LEU A 407 25.49 6.18 -15.66
CA LEU A 407 25.86 5.39 -16.83
C LEU A 407 25.63 6.28 -18.05
N LYS A 408 26.71 6.59 -18.78
CA LYS A 408 26.60 7.34 -20.05
C LYS A 408 25.95 6.43 -21.09
N GLY A 409 24.78 6.82 -21.58
CA GLY A 409 24.14 6.24 -22.76
C GLY A 409 24.32 7.19 -23.93
N ALA A 410 24.84 6.70 -25.06
CA ALA A 410 24.87 7.44 -26.31
C ALA A 410 23.51 7.30 -27.00
N LEU A 411 22.73 8.38 -27.10
CA LEU A 411 21.59 8.46 -28.04
C LEU A 411 21.18 9.94 -28.33
N PHE A 412 21.73 10.43 -29.45
CA PHE A 412 21.17 11.29 -30.53
C PHE A 412 20.37 12.60 -30.26
N GLY A 413 20.94 13.73 -30.70
CA GLY A 413 20.70 14.30 -32.04
C GLY A 413 19.46 15.16 -32.31
N PHE A 414 18.40 15.09 -31.49
CA PHE A 414 17.13 15.79 -31.82
C PHE A 414 16.46 16.53 -30.65
N VAL A 415 17.07 16.55 -29.46
CA VAL A 415 16.54 17.32 -28.31
C VAL A 415 17.30 18.64 -28.20
N PRO A 416 16.63 19.80 -28.27
CA PRO A 416 17.28 21.09 -28.08
C PRO A 416 17.99 21.17 -26.73
N LEU A 417 19.25 21.61 -26.73
CA LEU A 417 20.09 21.74 -25.52
C LEU A 417 19.43 22.55 -24.40
N TRP A 418 18.64 23.58 -24.73
CA TRP A 418 17.91 24.39 -23.75
C TRP A 418 16.89 23.60 -22.90
N LEU A 419 16.32 22.52 -23.45
CA LEU A 419 15.36 21.67 -22.74
C LEU A 419 16.06 20.67 -21.80
N ILE A 420 17.29 20.29 -22.14
CA ILE A 420 18.15 19.43 -21.33
C ILE A 420 18.63 20.19 -20.09
N ASP A 421 19.08 21.44 -20.26
CA ASP A 421 19.53 22.28 -19.15
C ASP A 421 18.39 22.68 -18.19
N PHE A 422 17.15 22.77 -18.69
CA PHE A 422 15.97 23.05 -17.85
C PHE A 422 15.53 21.85 -16.99
N LEU A 423 15.79 20.61 -17.42
CA LEU A 423 15.24 19.39 -16.81
C LEU A 423 16.28 18.47 -16.15
N ILE A 424 17.51 18.44 -16.64
CA ILE A 424 18.55 17.54 -16.13
C ILE A 424 19.83 18.34 -15.87
N PRO A 425 20.14 18.65 -14.61
CA PRO A 425 21.41 19.27 -14.26
C PRO A 425 22.56 18.38 -14.76
N SER A 426 23.58 18.98 -15.36
CA SER A 426 24.78 18.29 -15.87
C SER A 426 25.42 17.36 -14.81
N ASN A 427 25.20 17.68 -13.52
CA ASN A 427 25.69 16.96 -12.34
C ASN A 427 24.62 16.13 -11.58
N LEU A 428 23.63 15.57 -12.28
CA LEU A 428 22.54 14.78 -11.68
C LEU A 428 23.03 13.67 -10.71
N GLU A 429 24.16 13.02 -11.00
CA GLU A 429 24.75 12.01 -10.12
C GLU A 429 25.10 12.58 -8.75
N LYS A 430 25.86 13.68 -8.72
CA LYS A 430 26.22 14.35 -7.48
C LYS A 430 24.98 14.87 -6.75
N ILE A 431 24.00 15.42 -7.48
CA ILE A 431 22.74 15.90 -6.89
C ILE A 431 22.01 14.76 -6.16
N ILE A 432 21.84 13.62 -6.81
CA ILE A 432 21.17 12.46 -6.21
C ILE A 432 22.02 11.91 -5.06
N HIS A 433 23.33 11.77 -5.25
CA HIS A 433 24.26 11.28 -4.24
C HIS A 433 24.24 12.14 -2.98
N ASP A 434 24.40 13.45 -3.12
CA ASP A 434 24.47 14.39 -2.00
C ASP A 434 23.12 14.47 -1.29
N PHE A 435 22.00 14.46 -2.02
CA PHE A 435 20.67 14.43 -1.44
C PHE A 435 20.41 13.15 -0.61
N LEU A 436 20.72 11.97 -1.18
CA LEU A 436 20.55 10.69 -0.47
C LEU A 436 21.53 10.54 0.69
N THR A 437 22.72 11.14 0.59
CA THR A 437 23.71 11.21 1.67
C THR A 437 23.22 12.08 2.81
N THR A 438 22.69 13.26 2.53
CA THR A 438 22.09 14.14 3.54
C THR A 438 20.91 13.47 4.23
N MET A 439 20.03 12.77 3.48
CA MET A 439 18.94 12.03 4.13
C MET A 439 19.44 10.86 4.99
N ALA A 440 20.55 10.20 4.65
CA ALA A 440 21.08 9.06 5.40
C ALA A 440 21.92 9.48 6.62
N LYS A 441 22.68 10.57 6.52
CA LYS A 441 23.65 11.02 7.54
C LYS A 441 23.23 12.27 8.30
N GLY A 442 22.26 13.02 7.78
CA GLY A 442 21.71 14.21 8.43
C GLY A 442 20.84 13.85 9.65
N ASN A 443 20.08 14.83 10.13
CA ASN A 443 19.24 14.68 11.32
C ASN A 443 20.07 14.21 12.54
N ASP A 444 21.19 14.90 12.79
CA ASP A 444 22.15 14.61 13.87
C ASP A 444 22.69 13.17 13.85
N GLY A 445 22.95 12.64 12.65
CA GLY A 445 23.45 11.27 12.47
C GLY A 445 22.38 10.17 12.61
N LYS A 446 21.13 10.53 12.91
CA LYS A 446 20.02 9.57 13.00
C LYS A 446 19.48 9.16 11.63
N GLY A 447 19.79 9.94 10.59
CA GLY A 447 19.29 9.75 9.23
C GLY A 447 17.77 9.96 9.13
N PHE A 448 17.18 9.46 8.05
CA PHE A 448 15.75 9.47 7.85
C PHE A 448 15.09 8.42 8.74
N GLN A 449 14.05 8.83 9.44
CA GLN A 449 13.28 7.97 10.33
C GLN A 449 11.79 8.16 10.03
N ALA A 450 11.08 7.05 9.94
CA ALA A 450 9.64 7.05 9.89
C ALA A 450 9.07 6.00 10.85
N ARG A 451 7.88 6.29 11.36
CA ARG A 451 7.10 5.38 12.20
C ARG A 451 5.70 5.39 11.67
N MET A 452 5.14 4.22 11.41
CA MET A 452 3.73 4.07 11.08
C MET A 452 3.10 3.01 11.97
N GLY A 453 1.81 3.15 12.27
CA GLY A 453 1.13 2.18 13.10
C GLY A 453 -0.36 2.42 13.18
N ILE A 454 -1.06 1.42 13.67
CA ILE A 454 -2.48 1.52 14.00
C ILE A 454 -2.58 1.35 15.51
N TYR A 455 -3.20 2.31 16.20
CA TYR A 455 -3.29 2.36 17.65
C TYR A 455 -4.74 2.50 18.09
N GLN A 456 -5.11 1.78 19.15
CA GLN A 456 -6.38 1.99 19.82
C GLN A 456 -6.31 3.27 20.67
N PHE A 457 -7.20 4.22 20.41
CA PHE A 457 -7.26 5.49 21.16
C PHE A 457 -8.52 5.61 22.04
N SER A 458 -9.57 4.82 21.74
CA SER A 458 -10.69 4.59 22.65
C SER A 458 -11.18 3.14 22.52
N LYS A 459 -12.11 2.72 23.39
CA LYS A 459 -12.73 1.39 23.27
C LYS A 459 -13.26 1.20 21.84
N ASP A 460 -12.84 0.11 21.21
CA ASP A 460 -13.18 -0.25 19.83
C ASP A 460 -12.91 0.81 18.73
N LYS A 461 -12.10 1.86 18.98
CA LYS A 461 -11.72 2.82 17.94
C LYS A 461 -10.21 2.85 17.73
N TYR A 462 -9.83 2.81 16.45
CA TYR A 462 -8.45 2.73 16.02
C TYR A 462 -8.06 3.92 15.15
N ARG A 463 -6.80 4.32 15.23
CA ARG A 463 -6.22 5.40 14.45
C ARG A 463 -4.97 4.90 13.76
N PHE A 464 -4.89 5.12 12.45
CA PHE A 464 -3.63 5.05 11.72
C PHE A 464 -2.82 6.32 11.99
N GLN A 465 -1.54 6.18 12.26
CA GLN A 465 -0.62 7.29 12.38
C GLN A 465 0.66 6.98 11.61
N ALA A 466 1.14 7.95 10.83
CA ALA A 466 2.46 7.97 10.24
C ALA A 466 3.20 9.23 10.69
N LEU A 467 4.47 9.06 11.01
CA LEU A 467 5.40 10.08 11.48
C LEU A 467 6.65 9.93 10.63
N GLY A 468 7.16 11.00 10.04
CA GLY A 468 8.41 11.02 9.31
C GLY A 468 9.27 12.20 9.76
N GLN A 469 10.58 12.00 9.84
CA GLN A 469 11.54 13.07 10.08
C GLN A 469 12.84 12.81 9.34
N GLY A 470 13.53 13.89 9.00
CA GLY A 470 14.85 13.82 8.39
C GLY A 470 15.40 15.20 8.05
N GLU A 471 16.52 15.17 7.33
CA GLU A 471 17.17 16.36 6.79
C GLU A 471 17.28 16.20 5.27
N ILE A 472 17.03 17.29 4.56
CA ILE A 472 17.06 17.34 3.09
C ILE A 472 17.92 18.49 2.63
N LEU A 473 18.63 18.26 1.52
CA LEU A 473 19.55 19.20 0.91
C LEU A 473 18.84 20.02 -0.18
N ALA A 474 19.09 21.32 -0.21
CA ALA A 474 18.59 22.26 -1.21
C ALA A 474 19.45 22.27 -2.49
N ASN A 475 19.69 21.09 -3.09
CA ASN A 475 20.56 20.95 -4.27
C ASN A 475 19.79 20.69 -5.59
N GLY A 476 18.52 21.07 -5.65
CA GLY A 476 17.68 20.89 -6.84
C GLY A 476 17.08 19.49 -7.02
N MET A 477 17.41 18.49 -6.19
CA MET A 477 16.80 17.16 -6.28
C MET A 477 15.27 17.18 -6.13
N ILE A 478 14.76 18.04 -5.25
CA ILE A 478 13.31 18.21 -5.07
C ILE A 478 12.67 18.81 -6.32
N ARG A 479 13.31 19.80 -6.92
CA ARG A 479 12.87 20.38 -8.19
C ARG A 479 12.86 19.34 -9.29
N PHE A 480 13.90 18.50 -9.38
CA PHE A 480 13.92 17.38 -10.31
C PHE A 480 12.75 16.40 -10.06
N ALA A 481 12.48 16.04 -8.80
CA ALA A 481 11.36 15.16 -8.45
C ALA A 481 9.99 15.77 -8.82
N PHE A 482 9.78 17.07 -8.60
CA PHE A 482 8.55 17.74 -8.99
C PHE A 482 8.43 17.97 -10.51
N SER A 483 9.52 18.27 -11.20
CA SER A 483 9.56 18.28 -12.67
C SER A 483 9.18 16.92 -13.25
N PHE A 484 9.65 15.83 -12.64
CA PHE A 484 9.23 14.49 -13.02
C PHE A 484 7.73 14.25 -12.78
N GLN A 485 7.18 14.70 -11.65
CA GLN A 485 5.75 14.64 -11.39
C GLN A 485 4.94 15.43 -12.42
N ASN A 486 5.41 16.62 -12.80
CA ASN A 486 4.77 17.43 -13.82
C ASN A 486 4.82 16.73 -15.20
N TYR A 487 5.99 16.21 -15.58
CA TYR A 487 6.19 15.44 -16.81
C TYR A 487 5.27 14.21 -16.87
N SER A 488 5.14 13.47 -15.77
CA SER A 488 4.24 12.32 -15.67
C SER A 488 2.74 12.71 -15.67
N GLY A 489 2.40 14.00 -15.59
CA GLY A 489 1.03 14.49 -15.60
C GLY A 489 0.30 14.39 -14.25
N LEU A 490 0.99 14.02 -13.17
CA LEU A 490 0.40 13.82 -11.83
C LEU A 490 -0.19 15.10 -11.23
N ALA A 491 0.23 16.27 -11.70
CA ALA A 491 -0.27 17.56 -11.26
C ALA A 491 -1.59 17.99 -11.94
N ASN A 492 -2.05 17.28 -12.96
CA ASN A 492 -3.21 17.68 -13.76
C ASN A 492 -4.53 17.54 -12.96
N PRO A 493 -5.33 18.61 -12.79
CA PRO A 493 -6.64 18.51 -12.13
C PRO A 493 -7.62 17.53 -12.81
N ALA A 494 -7.58 17.42 -14.14
CA ALA A 494 -8.43 16.51 -14.90
C ALA A 494 -8.08 15.04 -14.63
N LEU A 495 -6.80 14.75 -14.35
CA LEU A 495 -6.38 13.42 -13.92
C LEU A 495 -7.07 13.01 -12.61
N LEU A 496 -7.21 13.91 -11.64
CA LEU A 496 -7.88 13.58 -10.37
C LEU A 496 -9.36 13.21 -10.60
N LEU A 497 -10.03 13.89 -11.54
CA LEU A 497 -11.39 13.53 -11.93
C LEU A 497 -11.44 12.15 -12.58
N GLU A 498 -10.48 11.81 -13.44
CA GLU A 498 -10.38 10.48 -14.04
C GLU A 498 -10.05 9.39 -13.01
N VAL A 499 -9.11 9.63 -12.09
CA VAL A 499 -8.80 8.72 -10.97
C VAL A 499 -10.04 8.45 -10.14
N ARG A 500 -10.85 9.48 -9.85
CA ARG A 500 -12.13 9.29 -9.16
C ARG A 500 -13.11 8.48 -9.99
N LYS A 501 -13.29 8.80 -11.29
CA LYS A 501 -14.17 8.02 -12.19
C LYS A 501 -13.73 6.55 -12.28
N PHE A 502 -12.43 6.31 -12.37
CA PHE A 502 -11.83 4.98 -12.38
C PHE A 502 -12.08 4.26 -11.05
N GLY A 503 -11.85 4.93 -9.92
CA GLY A 503 -12.14 4.40 -8.58
C GLY A 503 -13.61 4.03 -8.39
N ARG A 504 -14.56 4.80 -8.95
CA ARG A 504 -16.00 4.46 -8.93
C ARG A 504 -16.30 3.13 -9.60
N LEU A 505 -15.57 2.74 -10.65
CA LEU A 505 -15.76 1.43 -11.30
C LEU A 505 -15.51 0.28 -10.33
N PHE A 506 -14.42 0.36 -9.55
CA PHE A 506 -14.07 -0.64 -8.57
C PHE A 506 -14.97 -0.57 -7.34
N TRP A 507 -15.36 0.62 -6.90
CA TRP A 507 -16.33 0.77 -5.81
C TRP A 507 -17.68 0.12 -6.14
N HIS A 508 -18.22 0.39 -7.34
CA HIS A 508 -19.46 -0.25 -7.80
C HIS A 508 -19.32 -1.76 -7.92
N ALA A 509 -18.19 -2.25 -8.44
CA ALA A 509 -17.93 -3.68 -8.54
C ALA A 509 -17.88 -4.35 -7.15
N PHE A 510 -17.16 -3.76 -6.20
CA PHE A 510 -17.09 -4.28 -4.83
C PHE A 510 -18.46 -4.23 -4.15
N LEU A 511 -19.22 -3.14 -4.32
CA LEU A 511 -20.58 -3.02 -3.79
C LEU A 511 -21.52 -4.08 -4.37
N ALA A 512 -21.44 -4.37 -5.67
CA ALA A 512 -22.24 -5.41 -6.30
C ALA A 512 -21.90 -6.80 -5.76
N ASP A 513 -20.60 -7.13 -5.66
CA ASP A 513 -20.15 -8.38 -5.04
C ASP A 513 -20.61 -8.48 -3.58
N TYR A 514 -20.56 -7.37 -2.84
CA TYR A 514 -21.00 -7.30 -1.45
C TYR A 514 -22.50 -7.51 -1.28
N ILE A 515 -23.34 -6.85 -2.09
CA ILE A 515 -24.80 -7.02 -2.06
C ILE A 515 -25.15 -8.47 -2.39
N GLN A 516 -24.55 -9.04 -3.44
CA GLN A 516 -24.76 -10.43 -3.81
C GLN A 516 -24.32 -11.40 -2.71
N PHE A 517 -23.20 -11.13 -2.03
CA PHE A 517 -22.74 -11.94 -0.91
C PHE A 517 -23.67 -11.85 0.31
N ARG A 518 -24.19 -10.66 0.62
CA ARG A 518 -24.97 -10.43 1.84
C ARG A 518 -26.45 -10.78 1.72
N TYR A 519 -27.03 -10.62 0.54
CA TYR A 519 -28.48 -10.70 0.32
C TYR A 519 -28.88 -11.61 -0.85
N GLY A 520 -27.92 -12.24 -1.53
CA GLY A 520 -28.17 -13.08 -2.72
C GLY A 520 -28.41 -14.56 -2.42
N ASP A 521 -28.42 -14.94 -1.14
CA ASP A 521 -28.90 -16.23 -0.63
C ASP A 521 -30.22 -15.95 0.11
#